data_AF-A0A4Q2UJJ7-F1
#
_entry.id   AF-A0A4Q2UJJ7-F1
#
_cell.length_a   1.000
_cell.length_b   1.000
_cell.length_c   1.000
_cell.angle_alpha   90.00
_cell.angle_beta   90.00
_cell.angle_gamma   90.00
#
_symmetry.space_group_name_H-M   'P 1'
#
loop_
_entity.id
_entity.type
_entity.pdbx_description
1 polymer ?
#
loop_
_entity_poly.entity_id
_entity_poly.type
_entity_poly.pdbx_seq_one_letter_code
_entity_poly.pdbx_strand_id
1 'polypeptide(L)'
;MNANLFESQLRVILLGPVLTWSSEGDEPVSLVRTNILHTALWKAERDDDGSLITAGQELLMQMLWNSNNDKWRSRQFFRVNNLFAQHNPKDHRVFIRPTRQSGVSTIYVLARFGWEWVGIKANIIQT
;
A
#
# COMPACT_ATOMS: atom_id res chain seq x y z
N MET A 1 8.43 9.91 13.36
CA MET A 1 7.08 10.31 12.91
C MET A 1 6.02 9.54 13.69
N ASN A 2 4.87 10.13 14.02
CA ASN A 2 3.76 9.43 14.70
C ASN A 2 2.64 9.04 13.72
N ALA A 3 1.72 8.17 14.15
CA ALA A 3 0.65 7.63 13.32
C ALA A 3 -0.25 8.71 12.70
N ASN A 4 -0.66 9.70 13.49
CA ASN A 4 -1.57 10.76 13.04
C ASN A 4 -0.91 11.65 11.97
N LEU A 5 0.36 12.01 12.17
CA LEU A 5 1.11 12.81 11.20
C LEU A 5 1.29 12.05 9.88
N PHE A 6 1.65 10.77 9.96
CA PHE A 6 1.78 9.90 8.77
C PHE A 6 0.44 9.79 8.03
N GLU A 7 -0.65 9.56 8.76
CA GLU A 7 -2.00 9.48 8.18
C GLU A 7 -2.39 10.80 7.49
N SER A 8 -2.17 11.95 8.14
CA SER A 8 -2.48 13.26 7.56
C SER A 8 -1.67 13.52 6.28
N GLN A 9 -0.37 13.22 6.28
CA GLN A 9 0.46 13.39 5.09
C GLN A 9 0.02 12.45 3.96
N LEU A 10 -0.30 11.20 4.28
CA LEU A 10 -0.80 10.25 3.30
C LEU A 10 -2.13 10.70 2.72
N ARG A 11 -3.06 11.18 3.55
CA ARG A 11 -4.32 11.77 3.13
C ARG A 11 -4.10 12.94 2.16
N VAL A 12 -3.15 13.82 2.45
CA VAL A 12 -2.80 14.94 1.54
C VAL A 12 -2.25 14.47 0.21
N ILE A 13 -1.48 13.37 0.16
CA ILE A 13 -1.01 12.80 -1.10
C ILE A 13 -2.20 12.24 -1.91
N LEU A 14 -3.19 11.67 -1.22
CA LEU A 14 -4.42 11.15 -1.83
C LEU A 14 -5.46 12.25 -2.13
N LEU A 15 -5.25 13.50 -1.70
CA LEU A 15 -6.09 14.64 -2.07
C LEU A 15 -5.76 15.09 -3.50
N GLY A 16 -6.60 14.70 -4.44
CA GLY A 16 -6.46 15.03 -5.86
C GLY A 16 -7.42 14.19 -6.71
N PRO A 17 -7.14 14.01 -8.01
CA PRO A 17 -7.71 12.89 -8.78
C PRO A 17 -7.61 11.59 -7.98
N VAL A 18 -8.60 10.70 -8.15
CA VAL A 18 -8.59 9.41 -7.45
C VAL A 18 -7.33 8.64 -7.86
N LEU A 19 -6.40 8.44 -6.92
CA LEU A 19 -5.25 7.58 -7.15
C LEU A 19 -5.77 6.15 -7.29
N THR A 20 -5.43 5.49 -8.39
CA THR A 20 -5.79 4.10 -8.62
C THR A 20 -4.56 3.20 -8.58
N TRP A 21 -4.77 1.97 -8.15
CA TRP A 21 -3.84 0.87 -8.14
C TRP A 21 -4.03 0.07 -9.43
N SER A 22 -2.96 -0.07 -10.19
CA SER A 22 -3.02 -0.81 -11.44
C SER A 22 -2.81 -2.29 -11.17
N SER A 23 -3.69 -3.11 -11.73
CA SER A 23 -3.63 -4.57 -11.80
C SER A 23 -4.17 -4.98 -13.18
N GLU A 24 -5.00 -6.02 -13.29
CA GLU A 24 -5.81 -6.24 -14.51
C GLU A 24 -6.91 -5.18 -14.70
N GLY A 25 -7.22 -4.44 -13.62
CA GLY A 25 -8.01 -3.22 -13.66
C GLY A 25 -7.39 -2.11 -12.81
N ASP A 26 -7.94 -0.90 -12.93
CA ASP A 26 -7.54 0.27 -12.13
C ASP A 26 -8.52 0.44 -10.95
N GLU A 27 -8.05 0.15 -9.73
CA GLU A 27 -8.88 0.14 -8.52
C GLU A 27 -8.52 1.30 -7.58
N PRO A 28 -9.48 1.97 -6.94
CA PRO A 28 -9.18 3.15 -6.12
C PRO A 28 -8.33 2.82 -4.89
N VAL A 29 -7.25 3.59 -4.71
CA VAL A 29 -6.41 3.55 -3.51
C VAL A 29 -7.10 4.32 -2.39
N SER A 30 -7.24 3.67 -1.25
CA SER A 30 -7.86 4.21 -0.06
C SER A 30 -6.90 4.21 1.13
N LEU A 31 -7.01 5.23 1.97
CA LEU A 31 -6.36 5.25 3.27
C LEU A 31 -6.93 4.12 4.16
N VAL A 32 -6.07 3.50 4.97
CA VAL A 32 -6.48 2.53 5.97
C VAL A 32 -5.70 2.72 7.27
N ARG A 33 -6.42 2.56 8.38
CA ARG A 33 -5.87 2.48 9.73
C ARG A 33 -6.51 1.27 10.41
N THR A 34 -5.69 0.40 11.00
CA THR A 34 -6.16 -0.80 11.68
C THR A 34 -5.26 -1.15 12.86
N ASN A 35 -5.77 -1.94 13.79
CA ASN A 35 -4.98 -2.40 14.94
C ASN A 35 -4.18 -3.66 14.55
N ILE A 36 -2.99 -3.83 15.12
CA ILE A 36 -2.17 -5.04 14.99
C ILE A 36 -2.94 -6.32 15.33
N LEU A 37 -3.85 -6.27 16.31
CA LEU A 37 -4.67 -7.43 16.68
C LEU A 37 -5.55 -7.91 15.52
N HIS A 38 -6.08 -6.98 14.73
CA HIS A 38 -6.90 -7.31 13.56
C HIS A 38 -6.08 -7.99 12.46
N THR A 39 -4.79 -7.67 12.38
CA THR A 39 -3.87 -8.24 11.39
C THR A 39 -3.03 -9.38 11.96
N ALA A 40 -3.28 -9.83 13.21
CA ALA A 40 -2.41 -10.77 13.90
C ALA A 40 -2.30 -12.13 13.20
N LEU A 41 -3.37 -12.52 12.50
CA LEU A 41 -3.44 -13.77 11.73
C LEU A 41 -3.15 -13.56 10.24
N TRP A 42 -2.83 -12.34 9.82
CA TRP A 42 -2.54 -12.07 8.41
C TRP A 42 -1.12 -12.53 8.10
N LYS A 43 -0.98 -13.31 7.03
CA LYS A 43 0.33 -13.68 6.49
C LYS A 43 0.85 -12.49 5.69
N ALA A 44 2.03 -11.99 6.06
CA ALA A 44 2.71 -10.96 5.29
C ALA A 44 3.21 -11.55 3.96
N GLU A 45 3.11 -10.76 2.90
CA GLU A 45 3.57 -11.16 1.58
C GLU A 45 5.09 -11.31 1.55
N ARG A 46 5.53 -12.31 0.77
CA ARG A 46 6.93 -12.67 0.61
C ARG A 46 7.23 -12.90 -0.87
N ASP A 47 8.47 -12.60 -1.23
CA ASP A 47 9.01 -12.89 -2.54
C ASP A 47 9.36 -14.39 -2.67
N ASP A 48 9.74 -14.83 -3.87
CA ASP A 48 10.06 -16.24 -4.17
C ASP A 48 11.23 -16.78 -3.34
N ASP A 49 12.17 -15.90 -2.96
CA ASP A 49 13.30 -16.22 -2.09
C ASP A 49 12.91 -16.29 -0.59
N GLY A 50 11.64 -16.03 -0.28
CA GLY A 50 11.08 -16.01 1.07
C GLY A 50 11.33 -14.71 1.83
N SER A 51 11.95 -13.69 1.24
CA SER A 51 12.11 -12.36 1.85
C SER A 51 10.76 -11.65 1.97
N LEU A 52 10.60 -10.77 2.97
CA LEU A 52 9.35 -10.00 3.13
C LEU A 52 9.26 -8.93 2.05
N ILE A 53 8.13 -8.89 1.35
CA ILE A 53 7.84 -7.79 0.43
C ILE A 53 7.63 -6.53 1.27
N THR A 54 8.44 -5.53 0.96
CA THR A 54 8.40 -4.23 1.62
C THR A 54 7.41 -3.30 0.92
N ALA A 55 6.88 -2.33 1.68
CA ALA A 55 6.05 -1.28 1.10
C ALA A 55 6.76 -0.54 -0.06
N GLY A 56 8.07 -0.33 0.06
CA GLY A 56 8.84 0.36 -0.98
C GLY A 56 8.92 -0.42 -2.28
N GLN A 57 9.15 -1.73 -2.22
CA GLN A 57 9.15 -2.59 -3.42
C GLN A 57 7.80 -2.52 -4.14
N GLU A 58 6.70 -2.67 -3.41
CA GLU A 58 5.36 -2.66 -3.99
C GLU A 58 5.00 -1.30 -4.62
N LEU A 59 5.34 -0.20 -3.94
CA LEU A 59 5.09 1.15 -4.45
C LEU A 59 5.96 1.47 -5.67
N LEU A 60 7.20 0.97 -5.72
CA LEU A 60 8.07 1.11 -6.89
C LEU A 60 7.50 0.34 -8.09
N MET A 61 6.94 -0.85 -7.89
CA MET A 61 6.27 -1.61 -8.96
C MET A 61 5.11 -0.81 -9.56
N GLN A 62 4.25 -0.22 -8.72
CA GLN A 62 3.18 0.66 -9.18
C GLN A 62 3.69 1.90 -9.93
N MET A 63 4.82 2.49 -9.49
CA MET A 63 5.44 3.60 -10.22
C MET A 63 5.91 3.18 -11.61
N LEU A 64 6.53 2.01 -11.74
CA LEU A 64 7.07 1.48 -13.00
C LEU A 64 5.94 1.19 -13.98
N TRP A 65 4.88 0.52 -13.55
CA TRP A 65 3.70 0.23 -14.37
C TRP A 65 3.04 1.49 -14.92
N ASN A 66 3.06 2.58 -14.16
CA ASN A 66 2.43 3.84 -14.55
C ASN A 66 3.39 4.86 -15.19
N SER A 67 4.69 4.62 -15.19
CA SER A 67 5.72 5.60 -15.59
C SER A 67 5.55 6.13 -17.03
N ASN A 68 5.11 5.28 -17.95
CA ASN A 68 4.92 5.63 -19.35
C ASN A 68 3.48 6.07 -19.68
N ASN A 69 2.50 5.65 -18.87
CA ASN A 69 1.07 5.82 -19.17
C ASN A 69 0.43 6.97 -18.39
N ASP A 70 0.85 7.20 -17.14
CA ASP A 70 0.29 8.22 -16.26
C ASP A 70 1.36 8.79 -15.32
N LYS A 71 2.02 9.86 -15.79
CA LYS A 71 3.05 10.58 -15.03
C LYS A 71 2.54 11.17 -13.73
N TRP A 72 1.26 11.54 -13.65
CA TRP A 72 0.69 12.08 -12.42
C TRP A 72 0.58 10.96 -11.38
N ARG A 73 0.09 9.79 -11.77
CA ARG A 73 -0.05 8.62 -10.90
C ARG A 73 1.30 8.11 -10.41
N SER A 74 2.26 7.98 -11.32
CA SER A 74 3.65 7.62 -10.98
C SER A 74 4.26 8.60 -9.96
N ARG A 75 4.00 9.91 -10.12
CA ARG A 75 4.43 10.93 -9.15
C ARG A 75 3.74 10.81 -7.78
N GLN A 76 2.45 10.46 -7.73
CA GLN A 76 1.79 10.23 -6.43
C GLN A 76 2.35 9.00 -5.73
N PHE A 77 2.54 7.87 -6.43
CA PHE A 77 3.17 6.69 -5.84
C PHE A 77 4.61 6.98 -5.36
N PHE A 78 5.37 7.82 -6.06
CA PHE A 78 6.65 8.30 -5.57
C PHE A 78 6.54 9.08 -4.26
N ARG A 79 5.54 9.96 -4.12
CA ARG A 79 5.28 10.69 -2.88
C ARG A 79 4.89 9.76 -1.74
N VAL A 80 4.05 8.75 -2.01
CA VAL A 80 3.70 7.71 -1.02
C VAL A 80 4.96 6.94 -0.62
N ASN A 81 5.77 6.50 -1.58
CA ASN A 81 7.02 5.78 -1.31
C ASN A 81 7.99 6.60 -0.44
N ASN A 82 8.17 7.89 -0.75
CA ASN A 82 9.01 8.78 0.07
C ASN A 82 8.47 8.95 1.49
N LEU A 83 7.15 8.99 1.66
CA LEU A 83 6.54 9.04 2.99
C LEU A 83 6.82 7.76 3.79
N PHE A 84 6.72 6.59 3.15
CA PHE A 84 7.12 5.32 3.78
C PHE A 84 8.62 5.30 4.08
N ALA A 85 9.48 5.79 3.19
CA ALA A 85 10.94 5.81 3.39
C ALA A 85 11.39 6.69 4.58
N GLN A 86 10.57 7.63 5.03
CA GLN A 86 10.80 8.40 6.27
C GLN A 86 10.56 7.57 7.54
N HIS A 87 10.08 6.34 7.40
CA HIS A 87 9.83 5.39 8.48
C HIS A 87 10.69 4.12 8.32
N ASN A 88 10.89 3.41 9.42
CA ASN A 88 11.75 2.23 9.49
C ASN A 88 11.21 1.11 8.58
N PRO A 89 11.96 0.67 7.56
CA PRO A 89 11.50 -0.38 6.65
C PRO A 89 11.11 -1.70 7.35
N LYS A 90 11.71 -1.99 8.51
CA LYS A 90 11.37 -3.19 9.31
C LYS A 90 9.94 -3.16 9.86
N ASP A 91 9.38 -1.96 9.98
CA ASP A 91 8.02 -1.69 10.44
C ASP A 91 7.01 -1.61 9.31
N HIS A 92 7.39 -1.93 8.07
CA HIS A 92 6.47 -2.00 6.94
C HIS A 92 6.00 -3.44 6.70
N ARG A 93 4.74 -3.61 6.30
CA ARG A 93 4.21 -4.91 5.88
C ARG A 93 3.27 -4.74 4.69
N VAL A 94 3.39 -5.65 3.75
CA VAL A 94 2.41 -5.84 2.68
C VAL A 94 1.59 -7.08 3.00
N PHE A 95 0.28 -6.99 2.81
CA PHE A 95 -0.65 -8.10 2.98
C PHE A 95 -1.58 -8.16 1.78
N ILE A 96 -1.84 -9.36 1.25
CA ILE A 96 -2.90 -9.58 0.25
C ILE A 96 -3.96 -10.47 0.88
N ARG A 97 -5.21 -10.00 0.87
CA ARG A 97 -6.34 -10.72 1.48
C ARG A 97 -7.40 -11.01 0.42
N PRO A 98 -7.87 -12.25 0.28
CA PRO A 98 -8.97 -12.55 -0.64
C PRO A 98 -10.24 -11.83 -0.17
N THR A 99 -11.03 -11.34 -1.12
CA THR A 99 -12.37 -10.81 -0.85
C THR A 99 -13.43 -11.91 -1.01
N ARG A 100 -14.71 -11.55 -0.86
CA ARG A 100 -15.81 -12.47 -1.16
C ARG A 100 -16.03 -12.69 -2.67
N GLN A 101 -15.48 -11.80 -3.50
CA GLN A 101 -15.61 -11.89 -4.95
C GLN A 101 -14.44 -12.72 -5.50
N SER A 102 -14.76 -13.71 -6.32
CA SER A 102 -13.75 -14.54 -6.99
C SER A 102 -12.85 -13.67 -7.87
N GLY A 103 -11.55 -13.93 -7.85
CA GLY A 103 -10.55 -13.16 -8.61
C GLY A 103 -10.27 -11.76 -8.07
N VAL A 104 -10.82 -11.39 -6.90
CA VAL A 104 -10.56 -10.08 -6.28
C VAL A 104 -9.95 -10.25 -4.90
N SER A 105 -8.77 -9.66 -4.73
CA SER A 105 -8.09 -9.55 -3.43
C SER A 105 -7.93 -8.08 -3.05
N THR A 106 -7.71 -7.79 -1.78
CA THR A 106 -7.33 -6.45 -1.31
C THR A 106 -5.87 -6.48 -0.89
N ILE A 107 -5.06 -5.64 -1.51
CA ILE A 107 -3.70 -5.37 -1.07
C ILE A 107 -3.71 -4.29 0.01
N TYR A 108 -2.88 -4.48 1.03
CA TYR A 108 -2.65 -3.53 2.10
C TYR A 108 -1.15 -3.26 2.17
N VAL A 109 -0.76 -1.99 2.06
CA VAL A 109 0.62 -1.53 2.22
C VAL A 109 0.66 -0.65 3.46
N LEU A 110 1.23 -1.20 4.55
CA LEU A 110 1.07 -0.66 5.91
C LEU A 110 2.40 -0.38 6.58
N ALA A 111 2.44 0.65 7.42
CA ALA A 111 3.53 0.96 8.31
C ALA A 111 3.06 0.93 9.77
N ARG A 112 3.89 0.39 10.67
CA ARG A 112 3.55 0.18 12.08
C ARG A 112 3.83 1.41 12.93
N PHE A 113 2.89 1.77 13.79
CA PHE A 113 3.05 2.79 14.82
C PHE A 113 2.50 2.27 16.15
N GLY A 114 3.39 1.72 17.00
CA GLY A 114 2.99 1.13 18.27
C GLY A 114 2.07 -0.08 18.09
N TRP A 115 0.78 0.08 18.42
CA TRP A 115 -0.30 -0.91 18.30
C TRP A 115 -1.16 -0.74 17.04
N GLU A 116 -0.78 0.18 16.17
CA GLU A 116 -1.55 0.53 14.98
C GLU A 116 -0.74 0.27 13.71
N TRP A 117 -1.47 -0.02 12.65
CA TRP A 117 -1.03 0.01 11.27
C TRP A 117 -1.70 1.17 10.56
N VAL A 118 -0.93 1.93 9.80
CA VAL A 118 -1.44 3.01 8.95
C VAL A 118 -0.84 2.87 7.57
N GLY A 119 -1.63 3.08 6.53
CA GLY A 119 -1.14 3.00 5.16
C GLY A 119 -2.25 3.09 4.14
N ILE A 120 -2.05 2.41 3.02
CA ILE A 120 -3.02 2.37 1.92
C ILE A 120 -3.52 0.95 1.68
N LYS A 121 -4.69 0.86 1.06
CA LYS A 121 -5.23 -0.37 0.51
C LYS A 121 -5.85 -0.12 -0.85
N ALA A 122 -5.89 -1.14 -1.68
CA ALA A 122 -6.63 -1.15 -2.94
C ALA A 122 -7.09 -2.57 -3.24
N ASN A 123 -8.09 -2.71 -4.10
CA ASN A 123 -8.39 -4.02 -4.65
C ASN A 123 -7.39 -4.34 -5.78
N ILE A 124 -7.14 -5.62 -5.98
CA ILE A 124 -6.40 -6.17 -7.11
C ILE A 124 -7.27 -7.22 -7.76
N ILE A 125 -7.35 -7.15 -9.08
CA ILE A 125 -8.09 -8.10 -9.91
C ILE A 125 -7.05 -9.03 -10.57
N GLN A 126 -7.27 -10.33 -10.44
CA GLN A 126 -6.45 -11.39 -11.01
C GLN A 126 -7.39 -12.45 -11.61
N THR A 127 -7.24 -12.73 -12.91
CA THR A 127 -8.04 -13.72 -13.65
C THR A 127 -7.34 -15.05 -13.85
#